data_AF-A0A2K0Y5T8-F1
#
_entry.id   AF-A0A2K0Y5T8-F1
#
_cell.length_a   1.000
_cell.length_b   1.000
_cell.length_c   1.000
_cell.angle_alpha   90.00
_cell.angle_beta   90.00
_cell.angle_gamma   90.00
#
_symmetry.space_group_name_H-M   'P 1'
#
loop_
_entity.id
_entity.type
_entity.pdbx_description
1 polymer ?
#
loop_
_entity_poly.entity_id
_entity_poly.type
_entity_poly.pdbx_seq_one_letter_code
_entity_poly.pdbx_strand_id
1 'polypeptide(L)'
;MNWTAALKVARRLWWAPVIIGLVVALALTSMKVDVRTAERDKARTDLSAEQWAHKQTVANYRAASAEALRQAAENVKRVKAEQAAITERKINDLQAHYAAVDARYERVRAALAARTDLSGSETAPMSIASEATCRAYGGASCDGLLAKLRTAERQAWNLIKLREWAAEQAAVKAEPEPATGLGSQLNP
;
A
#
# COMPACT_ATOMS: atom_id res chain seq x y z
N MET A 1 -7.73 50.91 -88.64
CA MET A 1 -8.54 49.81 -88.07
C MET A 1 -10.00 50.23 -88.15
N ASN A 2 -10.80 49.56 -89.00
CA ASN A 2 -12.08 50.10 -89.44
C ASN A 2 -13.17 49.98 -88.36
N TRP A 3 -13.72 51.13 -87.95
CA TRP A 3 -14.72 51.29 -86.88
C TRP A 3 -15.98 50.42 -87.07
N THR A 4 -16.33 50.13 -88.33
CA THR A 4 -17.47 49.27 -88.71
C THR A 4 -17.23 47.78 -88.43
N ALA A 5 -15.97 47.32 -88.48
CA ALA A 5 -15.61 45.96 -88.09
C ALA A 5 -15.65 45.79 -86.56
N ALA A 6 -15.21 46.80 -85.82
CA ALA A 6 -15.26 46.82 -84.35
C ALA A 6 -16.71 46.77 -83.83
N LEU A 7 -17.64 47.51 -84.44
CA LEU A 7 -19.07 47.49 -84.08
C LEU A 7 -19.75 46.14 -84.36
N LYS A 8 -19.43 45.47 -85.46
CA LYS A 8 -19.96 44.12 -85.76
C LYS A 8 -19.45 43.07 -84.78
N VAL A 9 -18.19 43.15 -84.36
CA VAL A 9 -17.61 42.25 -83.35
C VAL A 9 -18.20 42.54 -81.97
N ALA A 10 -18.32 43.81 -81.59
CA ALA A 10 -18.93 44.22 -80.31
C ALA A 10 -20.40 43.78 -80.20
N ARG A 11 -21.18 43.89 -81.27
CA ARG A 11 -22.57 43.43 -81.31
C ARG A 11 -22.71 41.91 -81.35
N ARG A 12 -21.69 41.17 -81.85
CA ARG A 12 -21.68 39.70 -81.89
C ARG A 12 -21.24 39.07 -80.57
N LEU A 13 -20.40 39.78 -79.79
CA LEU A 13 -19.85 39.32 -78.52
C LEU A 13 -20.41 40.06 -77.30
N TRP A 14 -21.53 40.79 -77.45
CA TRP A 14 -22.18 41.53 -76.35
C TRP A 14 -22.56 40.66 -75.14
N TRP A 15 -22.77 39.36 -75.35
CA TRP A 15 -23.09 38.36 -74.33
C TRP A 15 -21.85 37.82 -73.59
N ALA A 16 -20.65 37.96 -74.16
CA ALA A 16 -19.41 37.45 -73.58
C ALA A 16 -19.09 38.01 -72.17
N PRO A 17 -19.22 39.32 -71.87
CA PRO A 17 -18.96 39.83 -70.51
C PRO A 17 -19.94 39.29 -69.48
N VAL A 18 -21.19 39.00 -69.86
CA VAL A 18 -22.19 38.41 -68.96
C VAL A 18 -21.82 36.98 -68.61
N ILE A 19 -21.41 36.17 -69.59
CA ILE A 19 -20.96 34.79 -69.35
C ILE A 19 -19.67 34.77 -68.53
N ILE A 20 -18.70 35.64 -68.84
CA ILE A 20 -17.46 35.75 -68.06
C ILE A 20 -17.78 36.12 -66.61
N GLY A 21 -18.67 37.09 -66.38
CA GLY A 21 -19.11 37.48 -65.03
C GLY A 21 -19.76 36.32 -64.27
N LEU A 22 -20.61 35.53 -64.93
CA LEU A 22 -21.24 34.35 -64.34
C LEU A 22 -20.23 33.25 -63.97
N VAL A 23 -19.26 32.97 -64.84
CA VAL A 23 -18.22 31.97 -64.57
C VAL A 23 -17.33 32.41 -63.41
N VAL A 24 -16.95 33.69 -63.36
CA VAL A 24 -16.17 34.25 -62.24
C VAL A 24 -16.98 34.19 -60.94
N ALA A 25 -18.26 34.55 -60.96
CA ALA A 25 -19.13 34.47 -59.80
C ALA A 25 -19.28 33.02 -59.30
N LEU A 26 -19.44 32.05 -60.19
CA LEU A 26 -19.52 30.62 -59.87
C LEU A 26 -18.21 30.10 -59.26
N ALA A 27 -17.06 30.49 -59.80
CA ALA A 27 -15.75 30.09 -59.29
C ALA A 27 -15.49 30.66 -57.89
N LEU A 28 -15.93 31.91 -57.63
CA LEU A 28 -15.79 32.53 -56.31
C LEU A 28 -16.72 31.90 -55.27
N THR A 29 -17.93 31.47 -55.66
CA THR A 29 -18.84 30.78 -54.73
C THR A 29 -18.40 29.35 -54.46
N SER A 30 -17.88 28.61 -55.45
CA SER A 30 -17.35 27.26 -55.22
C SER A 30 -16.13 27.28 -54.29
N MET A 31 -15.16 28.16 -54.52
CA MET A 31 -14.00 28.31 -53.61
C MET A 31 -14.41 28.61 -52.16
N LYS A 32 -15.41 29.47 -51.94
CA LYS A 32 -15.90 29.76 -50.57
C LYS A 32 -16.58 28.56 -49.92
N VAL A 33 -17.24 27.71 -50.70
CA VAL A 33 -17.85 26.47 -50.20
C VAL A 33 -16.76 25.47 -49.82
N ASP A 34 -15.74 25.30 -50.67
CA ASP A 34 -14.62 24.37 -50.43
C ASP A 34 -13.79 24.75 -49.18
N VAL A 35 -13.57 26.05 -48.96
CA VAL A 35 -12.89 26.53 -47.73
C VAL A 35 -13.74 26.24 -46.49
N ARG A 36 -15.06 26.50 -46.56
CA ARG A 36 -15.96 26.24 -45.43
C ARG A 36 -16.14 24.74 -45.14
N THR A 37 -16.10 23.88 -46.16
CA THR A 37 -16.12 22.43 -45.95
C THR A 37 -14.81 21.95 -45.35
N ALA A 38 -13.66 22.42 -45.85
CA ALA A 38 -12.35 22.10 -45.29
C ALA A 38 -12.20 22.55 -43.82
N GLU A 39 -12.67 23.75 -43.46
CA GLU A 39 -12.69 24.22 -42.07
C GLU A 39 -13.59 23.36 -41.17
N ARG A 40 -14.78 22.97 -41.66
CA ARG A 40 -15.70 22.11 -40.91
C ARG A 40 -15.15 20.69 -40.74
N ASP A 41 -14.52 20.15 -41.77
CA ASP A 41 -13.91 18.82 -41.71
C ASP A 41 -12.70 18.82 -40.78
N LYS A 42 -11.85 19.86 -40.85
CA LYS A 42 -10.76 20.06 -39.89
C LYS A 42 -11.27 20.17 -38.45
N ALA A 43 -12.30 20.98 -38.20
CA ALA A 43 -12.88 21.10 -36.86
C ALA A 43 -13.45 19.75 -36.36
N ARG A 44 -14.05 18.94 -37.25
CA ARG A 44 -14.52 17.60 -36.91
C ARG A 44 -13.39 16.64 -36.60
N THR A 45 -12.31 16.66 -37.38
CA THR A 45 -11.14 15.80 -37.11
C THR A 45 -10.48 16.17 -35.80
N ASP A 46 -10.31 17.47 -35.52
CA ASP A 46 -9.68 17.96 -34.29
C ASP A 46 -10.52 17.55 -33.06
N LEU A 47 -11.85 17.77 -33.10
CA LEU A 47 -12.75 17.31 -32.03
C LEU A 47 -12.73 15.80 -31.84
N SER A 48 -12.65 15.03 -32.93
CA SER A 48 -12.59 13.57 -32.83
C SER A 48 -11.27 13.07 -32.22
N ALA A 49 -10.16 13.74 -32.54
CA ALA A 49 -8.84 13.45 -32.00
C ALA A 49 -8.78 13.79 -30.51
N GLU A 50 -9.32 14.94 -30.11
CA GLU A 50 -9.44 15.33 -28.70
C GLU A 50 -10.30 14.34 -27.91
N GLN A 51 -11.46 13.94 -28.45
CA GLN A 51 -12.33 12.95 -27.81
C GLN A 51 -11.63 11.59 -27.67
N TRP A 52 -10.85 11.18 -28.67
CA TRP A 52 -10.11 9.93 -28.62
C TRP A 52 -8.98 9.98 -27.60
N ALA A 53 -8.19 11.07 -27.58
CA ALA A 53 -7.15 11.28 -26.58
C ALA A 53 -7.72 11.33 -25.15
N HIS A 54 -8.88 11.97 -24.96
CA HIS A 54 -9.57 12.00 -23.67
C HIS A 54 -10.03 10.60 -23.24
N LYS A 55 -10.65 9.83 -24.14
CA LYS A 55 -11.05 8.44 -23.87
C LYS A 55 -9.85 7.57 -23.52
N GLN A 56 -8.73 7.72 -24.23
CA GLN A 56 -7.50 6.98 -23.96
C GLN A 56 -6.93 7.35 -22.58
N THR A 57 -6.90 8.64 -22.24
CA THR A 57 -6.45 9.11 -20.93
C THR A 57 -7.32 8.54 -19.80
N VAL A 58 -8.64 8.57 -19.96
CA VAL A 58 -9.58 7.98 -18.99
C VAL A 58 -9.38 6.47 -18.86
N ALA A 59 -9.17 5.76 -19.98
CA ALA A 59 -8.91 4.33 -19.96
C ALA A 59 -7.59 4.00 -19.24
N ASN A 60 -6.52 4.75 -19.53
CA ASN A 60 -5.22 4.61 -18.88
C ASN A 60 -5.32 4.89 -17.38
N TYR A 61 -6.03 5.95 -16.99
CA TYR A 61 -6.25 6.27 -15.58
C TYR A 61 -7.02 5.16 -14.86
N ARG A 62 -8.07 4.62 -15.48
CA ARG A 62 -8.83 3.49 -14.90
C ARG A 62 -7.99 2.23 -14.76
N ALA A 63 -7.19 1.91 -15.77
CA ALA A 63 -6.29 0.75 -15.73
C ALA A 63 -5.23 0.91 -14.63
N ALA A 64 -4.57 2.08 -14.55
CA ALA A 64 -3.61 2.39 -13.50
C ALA A 64 -4.24 2.34 -12.10
N SER A 65 -5.46 2.86 -11.95
CA SER A 65 -6.20 2.79 -10.68
C SER A 65 -6.52 1.36 -10.27
N ALA A 66 -6.96 0.52 -11.22
CA ALA A 66 -7.25 -0.89 -10.96
C ALA A 66 -5.98 -1.66 -10.56
N GLU A 67 -4.85 -1.39 -11.22
CA GLU A 67 -3.57 -2.00 -10.90
C GLU A 67 -3.07 -1.57 -9.51
N ALA A 68 -3.16 -0.27 -9.19
CA ALA A 68 -2.85 0.23 -7.85
C ALA A 68 -3.69 -0.43 -6.76
N LEU A 69 -4.99 -0.65 -7.00
CA LEU A 69 -5.87 -1.36 -6.07
C LEU A 69 -5.48 -2.84 -5.90
N ARG A 70 -5.06 -3.52 -6.97
CA ARG A 70 -4.56 -4.90 -6.89
C ARG A 70 -3.29 -4.97 -6.05
N GLN A 71 -2.32 -4.10 -6.33
CA GLN A 71 -1.06 -4.04 -5.59
C GLN A 71 -1.29 -3.69 -4.12
N ALA A 72 -2.20 -2.76 -3.83
CA ALA A 72 -2.59 -2.44 -2.45
C ALA A 72 -3.21 -3.66 -1.74
N ALA A 73 -4.08 -4.41 -2.42
CA ALA A 73 -4.70 -5.60 -1.85
C ALA A 73 -3.68 -6.72 -1.57
N GLU A 74 -2.72 -6.94 -2.47
CA GLU A 74 -1.63 -7.91 -2.28
C GLU A 74 -0.69 -7.49 -1.15
N ASN A 75 -0.35 -6.21 -1.09
CA ASN A 75 0.49 -5.67 -0.03
C ASN A 75 -0.18 -5.79 1.35
N VAL A 76 -1.49 -5.50 1.45
CA VAL A 76 -2.25 -5.72 2.69
C VAL A 76 -2.23 -7.19 3.11
N LYS A 77 -2.37 -8.13 2.16
CA LYS A 77 -2.27 -9.57 2.46
C LYS A 77 -0.89 -9.95 2.98
N ARG A 78 0.18 -9.45 2.34
CA ARG A 78 1.57 -9.66 2.75
C ARG A 78 1.82 -9.15 4.17
N VAL A 79 1.48 -7.88 4.43
CA VAL A 79 1.63 -7.25 5.75
C VAL A 79 0.89 -8.04 6.81
N LYS A 80 -0.37 -8.44 6.56
CA LYS A 80 -1.13 -9.27 7.50
C LYS A 80 -0.47 -10.61 7.78
N ALA A 81 0.04 -11.29 6.75
CA ALA A 81 0.72 -12.57 6.92
C ALA A 81 2.01 -12.42 7.74
N GLU A 82 2.79 -11.37 7.48
CA GLU A 82 4.02 -11.07 8.21
C GLU A 82 3.75 -10.74 9.69
N GLN A 83 2.75 -9.89 9.96
CA GLN A 83 2.32 -9.55 11.31
C GLN A 83 1.79 -10.77 12.08
N ALA A 84 1.07 -11.68 11.41
CA ALA A 84 0.59 -12.93 11.99
C ALA A 84 1.76 -13.86 12.35
N ALA A 85 2.74 -14.02 11.45
CA ALA A 85 3.93 -14.83 11.71
C ALA A 85 4.77 -14.28 12.88
N ILE A 86 4.93 -12.95 12.98
CA ILE A 86 5.56 -12.30 14.14
C ILE A 86 4.81 -12.65 15.42
N THR A 87 3.49 -12.49 15.40
CA THR A 87 2.64 -12.76 16.57
C THR A 87 2.74 -14.21 17.01
N GLU A 88 2.66 -15.17 16.08
CA GLU A 88 2.78 -16.59 16.36
C GLU A 88 4.14 -16.93 17.00
N ARG A 89 5.25 -16.46 16.41
CA ARG A 89 6.58 -16.67 16.98
C ARG A 89 6.69 -16.12 18.40
N LYS A 90 6.21 -14.90 18.64
CA LYS A 90 6.28 -14.27 19.98
C LYS A 90 5.43 -15.00 21.02
N ILE A 91 4.26 -15.51 20.63
CA ILE A 91 3.42 -16.33 21.51
C ILE A 91 4.15 -17.63 21.86
N ASN A 92 4.73 -18.32 20.87
CA ASN A 92 5.44 -19.57 21.08
C ASN A 92 6.67 -19.37 21.99
N ASP A 93 7.45 -18.31 21.77
CA ASP A 93 8.58 -17.94 22.61
C ASP A 93 8.15 -17.67 24.06
N LEU A 94 7.04 -16.95 24.26
CA LEU A 94 6.53 -16.63 25.59
C LEU A 94 6.03 -17.90 26.31
N GLN A 95 5.34 -18.78 25.60
CA GLN A 95 4.87 -20.06 26.15
C GLN A 95 6.04 -20.97 26.53
N ALA A 96 7.05 -21.09 25.67
CA ALA A 96 8.27 -21.84 25.96
C ALA A 96 8.98 -21.28 27.20
N HIS A 97 9.03 -19.96 27.32
CA HIS A 97 9.61 -19.31 28.49
C HIS A 97 8.81 -19.63 29.77
N TYR A 98 7.48 -19.56 29.73
CA TYR A 98 6.64 -19.92 30.88
C TYR A 98 6.82 -21.38 31.30
N ALA A 99 6.93 -22.30 30.36
CA ALA A 99 7.23 -23.70 30.66
C ALA A 99 8.60 -23.87 31.34
N ALA A 100 9.62 -23.14 30.88
CA ALA A 100 10.95 -23.16 31.49
C ALA A 100 10.95 -22.56 32.91
N VAL A 101 10.20 -21.48 33.13
CA VAL A 101 9.99 -20.87 34.44
C VAL A 101 9.32 -21.87 35.38
N ASP A 102 8.23 -22.51 34.95
CA ASP A 102 7.51 -23.48 35.76
C ASP A 102 8.39 -24.66 36.15
N ALA A 103 9.10 -25.24 35.19
CA ALA A 103 10.03 -26.32 35.45
C ALA A 103 11.12 -25.90 36.46
N ARG A 104 11.61 -24.66 36.39
CA ARG A 104 12.62 -24.15 37.32
C ARG A 104 12.05 -23.97 38.73
N TYR A 105 10.89 -23.34 38.88
CA TYR A 105 10.27 -23.14 40.19
C TYR A 105 9.83 -24.46 40.83
N GLU A 106 9.34 -25.44 40.05
CA GLU A 106 9.05 -26.78 40.58
C GLU A 106 10.31 -27.51 41.05
N ARG A 107 11.44 -27.39 40.34
CA ARG A 107 12.72 -27.94 40.82
C ARG A 107 13.15 -27.32 42.15
N VAL A 108 12.96 -26.00 42.31
CA VAL A 108 13.25 -25.31 43.57
C VAL A 108 12.31 -25.78 44.67
N ARG A 109 11.01 -25.88 44.39
CA ARG A 109 9.99 -26.37 45.33
C ARG A 109 10.30 -27.79 45.81
N ALA A 110 10.61 -28.70 44.89
CA ALA A 110 10.99 -30.07 45.20
C ALA A 110 12.29 -30.15 46.03
N ALA A 111 13.29 -29.31 45.72
CA ALA A 111 14.52 -29.24 46.50
C ALA A 111 14.31 -28.71 47.91
N LEU A 112 13.38 -27.76 48.10
CA LEU A 112 12.98 -27.30 49.44
C LEU A 112 12.26 -28.42 50.22
N ALA A 113 11.31 -29.13 49.59
CA ALA A 113 10.58 -30.22 50.22
C ALA A 113 11.49 -31.39 50.64
N ALA A 114 12.44 -31.78 49.77
CA ALA A 114 13.41 -32.83 50.09
C ALA A 114 14.31 -32.47 51.28
N ARG A 115 14.61 -31.19 51.49
CA ARG A 115 15.39 -30.73 52.64
C ARG A 115 14.58 -30.74 53.94
N THR A 116 13.27 -30.54 53.89
CA THR A 116 12.40 -30.67 55.06
C THR A 116 12.22 -32.14 55.47
N ASP A 117 12.15 -33.07 54.52
CA ASP A 117 11.95 -34.50 54.79
C ASP A 117 13.17 -35.17 55.46
N LEU A 118 14.38 -34.70 55.19
CA LEU A 118 15.61 -35.19 55.83
C LEU A 118 15.75 -34.77 57.31
N SER A 119 14.92 -33.85 57.81
CA SER A 119 14.97 -33.39 59.21
C SER A 119 14.28 -34.33 60.21
N GLY A 120 13.81 -35.50 59.76
CA GLY A 120 13.19 -36.54 60.60
C GLY A 120 14.14 -37.41 61.42
N SER A 121 15.46 -37.21 61.34
CA SER A 121 16.44 -37.96 62.14
C SER A 121 17.49 -37.02 62.71
N GLU A 122 17.32 -36.68 63.99
CA GLU A 122 18.32 -36.11 64.91
C GLU A 122 19.38 -35.18 64.30
N THR A 123 19.04 -33.94 63.90
CA THR A 123 19.99 -32.80 63.95
C THR A 123 19.28 -31.47 63.64
N ALA A 124 19.32 -30.53 64.59
CA ALA A 124 19.07 -29.08 64.57
C ALA A 124 17.94 -28.46 63.68
N PRO A 125 17.22 -27.41 64.13
CA PRO A 125 16.01 -26.86 63.50
C PRO A 125 16.27 -26.01 62.24
N MET A 126 16.97 -26.55 61.24
CA MET A 126 17.26 -25.83 59.99
C MET A 126 16.00 -25.63 59.13
N SER A 127 15.01 -26.54 59.18
CA SER A 127 13.74 -26.40 58.46
C SER A 127 12.90 -25.23 59.00
N ILE A 128 12.79 -25.10 60.32
CA ILE A 128 12.13 -23.98 61.01
C ILE A 128 12.85 -22.67 60.70
N ALA A 129 14.19 -22.67 60.65
CA ALA A 129 14.96 -21.49 60.27
C ALA A 129 14.68 -21.02 58.84
N SER A 130 14.49 -21.95 57.88
CA SER A 130 14.19 -21.61 56.49
C SER A 130 12.80 -21.00 56.32
N GLU A 131 11.79 -21.56 56.99
CA GLU A 131 10.42 -21.04 56.92
C GLU A 131 10.26 -19.72 57.68
N ALA A 132 10.94 -19.59 58.82
CA ALA A 132 11.05 -18.33 59.56
C ALA A 132 11.76 -17.26 58.73
N THR A 133 12.79 -17.63 57.96
CA THR A 133 13.48 -16.72 57.03
C THR A 133 12.56 -16.28 55.89
N CYS A 134 11.81 -17.20 55.27
CA CYS A 134 10.82 -16.86 54.25
C CYS A 134 9.73 -15.92 54.77
N ARG A 135 9.24 -16.12 56.01
CA ARG A 135 8.28 -15.21 56.63
C ARG A 135 8.91 -13.87 57.02
N ALA A 136 10.11 -13.86 57.57
CA ALA A 136 10.80 -12.66 58.01
C ALA A 136 11.19 -11.73 56.85
N TYR A 137 11.71 -12.29 55.75
CA TYR A 137 12.16 -11.50 54.60
C TYR A 137 11.12 -11.41 53.47
N GLY A 138 10.28 -12.43 53.29
CA GLY A 138 9.30 -12.52 52.20
C GLY A 138 7.85 -12.26 52.62
N GLY A 139 7.57 -12.13 53.92
CA GLY A 139 6.21 -11.91 54.44
C GLY A 139 5.21 -13.01 54.07
N ALA A 140 5.68 -14.21 53.70
CA ALA A 140 4.88 -15.33 53.23
C ALA A 140 5.54 -16.67 53.60
N SER A 141 4.79 -17.77 53.49
CA SER A 141 5.42 -19.11 53.48
C SER A 141 6.40 -19.22 52.32
N CYS A 142 7.38 -20.13 52.41
CA CYS A 142 8.33 -20.33 51.32
C CYS A 142 7.64 -20.65 49.98
N ASP A 143 6.55 -21.45 50.02
CA ASP A 143 5.70 -21.70 48.85
C ASP A 143 5.00 -20.43 48.34
N GLY A 144 4.45 -19.62 49.24
CA GLY A 144 3.82 -18.35 48.88
C GLY A 144 4.80 -17.35 48.27
N LEU A 145 6.04 -17.31 48.77
CA LEU A 145 7.11 -16.48 48.21
C LEU A 145 7.53 -16.97 46.81
N LEU A 146 7.73 -18.28 46.63
CA LEU A 146 8.04 -18.87 45.33
C LEU A 146 6.92 -18.60 44.30
N ALA A 147 5.65 -18.69 44.71
CA ALA A 147 4.52 -18.38 43.85
C ALA A 147 4.48 -16.89 43.43
N LYS A 148 4.79 -15.97 44.36
CA LYS A 148 4.91 -14.54 44.06
C LYS A 148 6.06 -14.25 43.09
N LEU A 149 7.24 -14.83 43.32
CA LEU A 149 8.41 -14.66 42.45
C LEU A 149 8.14 -15.19 41.04
N ARG A 150 7.52 -16.38 40.92
CA ARG A 150 7.08 -16.93 39.64
C ARG A 150 6.14 -15.98 38.89
N THR A 151 5.14 -15.43 39.58
CA THR A 151 4.19 -14.48 38.99
C THR A 151 4.88 -13.19 38.55
N ALA A 152 5.75 -12.62 39.39
CA ALA A 152 6.49 -11.41 39.09
C ALA A 152 7.39 -11.57 37.86
N GLU A 153 8.08 -12.71 37.75
CA GLU A 153 8.93 -12.99 36.59
C GLU A 153 8.13 -13.14 35.30
N ARG A 154 6.98 -13.84 35.34
CA ARG A 154 6.08 -13.91 34.18
C ARG A 154 5.57 -12.54 33.76
N GLN A 155 5.21 -11.68 34.71
CA GLN A 155 4.78 -10.31 34.42
C GLN A 155 5.89 -9.47 33.78
N ALA A 156 7.11 -9.56 34.32
CA ALA A 156 8.27 -8.86 33.78
C ALA A 156 8.54 -9.30 32.33
N TRP A 157 8.53 -10.62 32.06
CA TRP A 157 8.72 -11.09 30.69
C TRP A 157 7.57 -10.74 29.76
N ASN A 158 6.33 -10.76 30.23
CA ASN A 158 5.21 -10.34 29.39
C ASN A 158 5.41 -8.90 28.89
N LEU A 159 5.86 -7.98 29.76
CA LEU A 159 6.15 -6.59 29.38
C LEU A 159 7.30 -6.47 28.38
N ILE A 160 8.39 -7.23 28.58
CA ILE A 160 9.52 -7.20 27.64
C ILE A 160 9.11 -7.77 26.27
N LYS A 161 8.39 -8.91 26.24
CA LYS A 161 7.89 -9.49 24.98
C LYS A 161 6.86 -8.61 24.29
N LEU A 162 6.00 -7.92 25.04
CA LEU A 162 5.07 -6.96 24.47
C LEU A 162 5.81 -5.79 23.80
N ARG A 163 6.87 -5.28 24.42
CA ARG A 163 7.71 -4.23 23.83
C ARG A 163 8.43 -4.71 22.58
N GLU A 164 9.02 -5.90 22.61
CA GLU A 164 9.66 -6.52 21.43
C GLU A 164 8.65 -6.72 20.30
N TRP A 165 7.48 -7.29 20.59
CA TRP A 165 6.41 -7.47 19.61
C TRP A 165 6.00 -6.13 19.00
N ALA A 166 5.76 -5.10 19.81
CA ALA A 166 5.38 -3.78 19.30
C ALA A 166 6.45 -3.18 18.38
N ALA A 167 7.74 -3.35 18.72
CA ALA A 167 8.84 -2.90 17.88
C ALA A 167 8.91 -3.66 16.54
N GLU A 168 8.71 -4.97 16.55
CA GLU A 168 8.69 -5.79 15.33
C GLU A 168 7.47 -5.49 14.46
N GLN A 169 6.29 -5.27 15.05
CA GLN A 169 5.09 -4.87 14.32
C GLN A 169 5.27 -3.51 13.63
N ALA A 170 5.92 -2.56 14.30
CA ALA A 170 6.23 -1.25 13.74
C ALA A 170 7.28 -1.30 12.61
N ALA A 171 8.13 -2.33 12.59
CA ALA A 171 9.13 -2.53 11.55
C ALA A 171 8.55 -3.13 10.25
N VAL A 172 7.33 -3.67 10.28
CA VAL A 172 6.67 -4.22 9.09
C VAL A 172 6.35 -3.08 8.12
N LYS A 173 7.04 -3.05 6.98
CA LYS A 173 6.86 -2.04 5.95
C LYS A 173 5.46 -2.11 5.37
N ALA A 174 4.69 -1.04 5.52
CA ALA A 174 3.34 -0.91 4.97
C ALA A 174 3.33 -0.47 3.50
N GLU A 175 4.42 0.10 3.00
CA GLU A 175 4.53 0.55 1.61
C GLU A 175 5.10 -0.57 0.72
N PRO A 176 4.60 -0.71 -0.52
CA PRO A 176 5.27 -1.55 -1.50
C PRO A 176 6.65 -0.97 -1.81
N GLU A 177 7.68 -1.81 -1.98
CA GLU A 177 8.96 -1.32 -2.51
C GLU A 177 8.72 -0.61 -3.83
N PRO A 178 9.32 0.58 -4.05
CA PRO A 178 9.15 1.29 -5.30
C PRO A 178 9.62 0.36 -6.41
N ALA A 179 8.74 0.11 -7.39
CA ALA A 179 9.09 -0.69 -8.55
C ALA A 179 10.36 -0.10 -9.17
N THR A 180 11.49 -0.77 -8.95
CA THR A 180 12.77 -0.48 -9.58
C THR A 180 12.62 -0.73 -11.08
N GLY A 181 12.03 0.22 -11.82
CA GLY A 181 11.76 0.03 -13.24
C GLY A 181 10.92 1.08 -13.97
N LEU A 182 10.23 2.01 -13.28
CA LEU A 182 9.35 2.97 -13.98
C LEU A 182 9.88 4.41 -14.06
N GLY A 183 11.09 4.67 -13.57
CA GLY A 183 11.71 6.00 -13.58
C GLY A 183 12.28 6.48 -14.93
N SER A 184 12.19 5.70 -16.02
CA SER A 184 12.86 6.05 -17.29
C SER A 184 11.95 6.40 -18.47
N GLN A 185 10.62 6.39 -18.32
CA GLN A 185 9.69 6.51 -19.46
C GLN A 185 8.73 7.70 -19.40
N LEU A 186 9.00 8.68 -18.53
CA LEU A 186 8.26 9.96 -18.49
C LEU A 186 9.26 11.11 -18.61
N ASN A 187 9.80 11.31 -19.80
CA ASN A 187 10.26 12.61 -20.25
C ASN A 187 9.62 12.86 -21.63
N PRO A 188 8.97 14.01 -21.85
CA PRO A 188 8.24 14.32 -23.08
C PRO A 188 9.14 14.39 -24.32
#